data_AF-A0A0C9ZXV3-F1
#
_entry.id   AF-A0A0C9ZXV3-F1
#
_cell.length_a   1.000
_cell.length_b   1.000
_cell.length_c   1.000
_cell.angle_alpha   90.00
_cell.angle_beta   90.00
_cell.angle_gamma   90.00
#
_symmetry.space_group_name_H-M   'P 1'
#
loop_
_entity.id
_entity.type
_entity.pdbx_description
1 polymer ?
#
loop_
_entity_poly.entity_id
_entity_poly.type
_entity_poly.pdbx_seq_one_letter_code
_entity_poly.pdbx_strand_id
1 'polypeptide(L)'
;MTSTSSSASSDLSVSPSTTPPPPSSRRRPTYLRSQNVGIDPSVLAGKVLTRIGRSPKHPSMQLHFADGTAYQILVDGYDPVHRGLPKALEMDPTLDSLLGAADGPVVLERTIDQCALVTLTDKAFESRQREQRWDQNHVGVAFKFSEEQVWHCVWAMLTDHENGMCVFRSYNDVYLDQLRHSPRKRHSRTPSSPA
;
A
#
# COMPACT_ATOMS: atom_id res chain seq x y z
N MET A 1 -49.70 19.62 -81.74
CA MET A 1 -49.13 18.31 -82.05
C MET A 1 -47.86 18.12 -81.22
N THR A 2 -47.68 16.91 -80.71
CA THR A 2 -46.47 16.32 -80.11
C THR A 2 -45.91 16.90 -78.81
N SER A 3 -46.25 16.17 -77.75
CA SER A 3 -45.55 15.87 -76.50
C SER A 3 -44.01 15.90 -76.56
N THR A 4 -43.35 16.35 -75.49
CA THR A 4 -42.26 15.55 -74.87
C THR A 4 -42.02 15.97 -73.42
N SER A 5 -42.08 14.98 -72.55
CA SER A 5 -41.76 14.93 -71.12
C SER A 5 -40.26 14.92 -70.86
N SER A 6 -39.79 15.56 -69.77
CA SER A 6 -38.51 15.20 -69.13
C SER A 6 -38.58 15.48 -67.62
N SER A 7 -38.61 14.39 -66.86
CA SER A 7 -38.41 14.33 -65.41
C SER A 7 -36.93 14.58 -65.07
N ALA A 8 -36.66 15.31 -63.98
CA ALA A 8 -35.35 15.31 -63.34
C ALA A 8 -35.53 15.12 -61.83
N SER A 9 -35.02 14.01 -61.34
CA SER A 9 -35.01 13.60 -59.94
C SER A 9 -33.62 13.86 -59.35
N SER A 10 -33.62 14.33 -58.10
CA SER A 10 -32.67 14.09 -57.00
C SER A 10 -31.16 14.24 -57.23
N ASP A 11 -30.50 15.07 -56.41
CA ASP A 11 -29.47 14.56 -55.50
C ASP A 11 -29.18 15.54 -54.36
N LEU A 12 -29.54 15.16 -53.13
CA LEU A 12 -29.10 15.81 -51.90
C LEU A 12 -28.01 14.92 -51.30
N SER A 13 -26.75 15.26 -51.58
CA SER A 13 -25.59 14.61 -51.00
C SER A 13 -25.52 14.87 -49.49
N VAL A 14 -26.06 13.94 -48.70
CA VAL A 14 -25.84 13.88 -47.25
C VAL A 14 -24.50 13.20 -47.02
N SER A 15 -23.48 13.99 -46.66
CA SER A 15 -22.21 13.47 -46.17
C SER A 15 -22.42 12.71 -44.87
N PRO A 16 -22.04 11.43 -44.76
CA PRO A 16 -22.01 10.74 -43.48
C PRO A 16 -20.85 11.30 -42.65
N SER A 17 -21.19 12.00 -41.57
CA SER A 17 -20.26 12.42 -40.52
C SER A 17 -19.73 11.16 -39.82
N THR A 18 -18.61 10.63 -40.31
CA THR A 18 -17.91 9.52 -39.66
C THR A 18 -17.33 10.03 -38.34
N THR A 19 -18.11 9.98 -37.27
CA THR A 19 -17.61 10.22 -35.91
C THR A 19 -16.66 9.07 -35.59
N PRO A 20 -15.37 9.32 -35.31
CA PRO A 20 -14.47 8.26 -34.88
C PRO A 20 -14.99 7.68 -33.56
N PRO A 21 -14.96 6.34 -33.37
CA PRO A 21 -15.33 5.74 -32.10
C PRO A 21 -14.43 6.31 -30.99
N PRO A 22 -14.97 6.55 -29.79
CA PRO A 22 -14.16 7.01 -28.67
C PRO A 22 -13.00 6.03 -28.45
N PRO A 23 -11.78 6.52 -28.17
CA PRO A 23 -10.64 5.64 -27.93
C PRO A 23 -11.03 4.68 -26.81
N SER A 24 -10.93 3.37 -27.10
CA SER A 24 -11.21 2.34 -26.10
C SER A 24 -10.38 2.65 -24.87
N SER A 25 -11.01 3.11 -23.79
CA SER A 25 -10.32 3.19 -22.52
C SER A 25 -9.97 1.75 -22.20
N ARG A 26 -8.67 1.42 -22.27
CA ARG A 26 -8.17 0.16 -21.73
C ARG A 26 -8.64 0.18 -20.28
N ARG A 27 -9.65 -0.66 -19.99
CA ARG A 27 -10.15 -0.83 -18.64
C ARG A 27 -8.95 -1.16 -17.79
N ARG A 28 -8.57 -0.24 -16.91
CA ARG A 28 -7.56 -0.49 -15.91
C ARG A 28 -7.96 -1.74 -15.14
N PRO A 29 -7.00 -2.59 -14.76
CA PRO A 29 -7.27 -3.69 -13.86
C PRO A 29 -8.02 -3.13 -12.65
N THR A 30 -9.29 -3.48 -12.55
CA THR A 30 -10.05 -3.25 -11.33
C THR A 30 -9.48 -4.30 -10.40
N TYR A 31 -8.53 -3.91 -9.55
CA TYR A 31 -8.04 -4.79 -8.49
C TYR A 31 -9.28 -5.20 -7.71
N LEU A 32 -9.69 -6.46 -7.86
CA LEU A 32 -10.75 -7.07 -7.07
C LEU A 32 -10.30 -6.90 -5.63
N ARG A 33 -10.92 -5.94 -4.94
CA ARG A 33 -10.60 -5.54 -3.57
C ARG A 33 -10.76 -6.77 -2.69
N SER A 34 -9.66 -7.47 -2.46
CA SER A 34 -9.61 -8.69 -1.67
C SER A 34 -10.18 -8.39 -0.30
N GLN A 35 -11.07 -9.28 0.15
CA GLN A 35 -11.74 -9.26 1.43
C GLN A 35 -10.73 -8.95 2.55
N ASN A 36 -11.03 -7.96 3.38
CA ASN A 36 -10.30 -7.51 4.59
C ASN A 36 -9.17 -8.46 5.02
N VAL A 37 -8.00 -8.30 4.40
CA VAL A 37 -6.80 -9.03 4.83
C VAL A 37 -6.33 -8.35 6.12
N GLY A 38 -6.11 -9.14 7.16
CA GLY A 38 -5.62 -8.66 8.46
C GLY A 38 -6.70 -8.49 9.54
N ILE A 39 -6.30 -7.84 10.63
CA ILE A 39 -7.13 -7.58 11.80
C ILE A 39 -7.61 -6.13 11.82
N ASP A 40 -8.70 -5.87 12.55
CA ASP A 40 -9.18 -4.50 12.76
C ASP A 40 -8.14 -3.68 13.55
N PRO A 41 -7.64 -2.54 13.02
CA PRO A 41 -6.68 -1.69 13.72
C PRO A 41 -7.19 -1.11 15.04
N SER A 42 -8.51 -1.06 15.26
CA SER A 42 -9.09 -0.56 16.51
C SER A 42 -8.60 -1.34 17.74
N VAL A 43 -8.16 -2.59 17.56
CA VAL A 43 -7.59 -3.43 18.63
C VAL A 43 -6.27 -2.90 19.20
N LEU A 44 -5.62 -1.95 18.53
CA LEU A 44 -4.40 -1.29 19.01
C LEU A 44 -4.69 -0.10 19.93
N ALA A 45 -5.91 0.46 19.90
CA ALA A 45 -6.28 1.59 20.73
C ALA A 45 -6.18 1.25 22.22
N GLY A 46 -5.61 2.17 22.99
CA GLY A 46 -5.33 2.02 24.42
C GLY A 46 -4.08 1.19 24.76
N LYS A 47 -3.40 0.58 23.78
CA LYS A 47 -2.17 -0.18 24.05
C LYS A 47 -0.94 0.74 24.13
N VAL A 48 -0.03 0.41 25.04
CA VAL A 48 1.27 1.08 25.17
C VAL A 48 2.29 0.39 24.27
N LEU A 49 2.69 1.07 23.19
CA LEU A 49 3.74 0.63 22.26
C LEU A 49 5.09 0.80 22.95
N THR A 50 5.78 -0.32 23.19
CA THR A 50 7.08 -0.38 23.86
C THR A 50 8.25 -0.46 22.88
N ARG A 51 8.00 -0.98 21.69
CA ARG A 51 9.03 -1.13 20.66
C ARG A 51 8.41 -1.13 19.26
N ILE A 52 9.04 -0.40 18.35
CA ILE A 52 8.69 -0.36 16.93
C ILE A 52 9.93 -0.65 16.10
N GLY A 53 9.79 -1.27 14.94
CA GLY A 53 10.95 -1.44 14.05
C GLY A 53 10.60 -1.92 12.67
N ARG A 54 11.40 -1.48 11.70
CA ARG A 54 11.33 -1.94 10.31
C ARG A 54 12.11 -3.25 10.16
N SER A 55 11.58 -4.17 9.38
CA SER A 55 12.33 -5.34 8.97
C SER A 55 13.37 -4.93 7.93
N PRO A 56 14.65 -5.33 8.09
CA PRO A 56 15.69 -5.03 7.10
C PRO A 56 15.59 -5.93 5.85
N LYS A 57 14.78 -7.00 5.91
CA LYS A 57 14.71 -8.02 4.84
C LYS A 57 13.40 -7.98 4.05
N HIS A 58 12.35 -7.45 4.66
CA HIS A 58 10.99 -7.49 4.13
C HIS A 58 10.33 -6.13 4.34
N PRO A 59 9.41 -5.70 3.46
CA PRO A 59 8.62 -4.50 3.66
C PRO A 59 7.57 -4.78 4.76
N SER A 60 8.04 -4.85 6.01
CA SER A 60 7.19 -5.03 7.17
C SER A 60 7.68 -4.18 8.33
N MET A 61 6.74 -3.78 9.18
CA MET A 61 7.01 -3.02 10.40
C MET A 61 6.40 -3.77 11.57
N GLN A 62 7.16 -3.95 12.65
CA GLN A 62 6.73 -4.65 13.84
C GLN A 62 6.40 -3.66 14.96
N LEU A 63 5.33 -3.95 15.70
CA LEU A 63 4.82 -3.18 16.82
C LEU A 63 4.74 -4.12 18.03
N HIS A 64 5.47 -3.85 19.10
CA HIS A 64 5.45 -4.63 20.34
C HIS A 64 4.87 -3.80 21.48
N PHE A 65 3.95 -4.38 22.23
CA PHE A 65 3.18 -3.67 23.25
C PHE A 65 3.50 -4.15 24.67
N ALA A 66 3.23 -3.30 25.66
CA ALA A 66 3.52 -3.56 27.07
C ALA A 66 2.75 -4.78 27.64
N ASP A 67 1.60 -5.12 27.06
CA ASP A 67 0.81 -6.30 27.40
C ASP A 67 1.38 -7.61 26.84
N GLY A 68 2.55 -7.56 26.18
CA GLY A 68 3.22 -8.69 25.56
C GLY A 68 2.63 -9.10 24.21
N THR A 69 1.61 -8.40 23.71
CA THR A 69 1.11 -8.60 22.34
C THR A 69 2.03 -7.94 21.33
N ALA A 70 2.13 -8.54 20.15
CA ALA A 70 2.91 -8.02 19.05
C ALA A 70 2.10 -8.08 17.76
N TYR A 71 2.29 -7.08 16.92
CA TYR A 71 1.60 -6.91 15.65
C TYR A 71 2.61 -6.52 14.58
N GLN A 72 2.18 -6.65 13.32
CA GLN A 72 2.98 -6.28 12.18
C GLN A 72 2.12 -5.60 11.11
N ILE A 73 2.67 -4.56 10.49
CA ILE A 73 2.15 -3.95 9.28
C ILE A 73 2.83 -4.66 8.10
N LEU A 74 2.02 -5.20 7.21
CA LEU A 74 2.43 -6.00 6.06
C LEU A 74 1.90 -5.38 4.76
N VAL A 75 2.61 -5.64 3.67
CA VAL A 75 2.20 -5.21 2.33
C VAL A 75 1.36 -6.29 1.66
N ASP A 76 0.20 -5.91 1.12
CA ASP A 76 -0.66 -6.83 0.41
C ASP A 76 0.00 -7.37 -0.87
N GLY A 77 -0.21 -8.66 -1.11
CA GLY A 77 0.42 -9.42 -2.19
C GLY A 77 1.95 -9.45 -2.15
N TYR A 78 2.61 -9.19 -1.00
CA TYR A 78 4.04 -9.44 -0.85
C TYR A 78 4.31 -10.89 -0.44
N ASP A 79 5.10 -11.60 -1.25
CA ASP A 79 5.59 -12.93 -0.94
C ASP A 79 7.09 -12.88 -0.61
N PRO A 80 7.51 -13.26 0.62
CA PRO A 80 8.91 -13.35 1.00
C PRO A 80 9.77 -14.26 0.11
N VAL A 81 9.18 -15.30 -0.48
CA VAL A 81 9.83 -16.27 -1.39
C VAL A 81 9.94 -15.70 -2.79
N HIS A 82 8.87 -15.05 -3.27
CA HIS A 82 8.78 -14.44 -4.61
C HIS A 82 8.65 -12.92 -4.52
N ARG A 83 9.74 -12.25 -4.13
CA ARG A 83 9.73 -10.81 -3.77
C ARG A 83 9.24 -9.88 -4.89
N GLY A 84 9.43 -10.25 -6.14
CA GLY A 84 9.05 -9.44 -7.30
C GLY A 84 9.78 -8.10 -7.35
N LEU A 85 9.09 -7.05 -7.80
CA LEU A 85 9.61 -5.69 -7.82
C LEU A 85 9.83 -5.15 -6.40
N PRO A 86 10.85 -4.30 -6.16
CA PRO A 86 11.13 -3.73 -4.85
C PRO A 86 9.94 -2.98 -4.26
N LYS A 87 9.37 -3.54 -3.18
CA LYS A 87 8.39 -2.89 -2.33
C LYS A 87 9.09 -2.33 -1.09
N ALA A 88 8.80 -1.09 -0.74
CA ALA A 88 9.29 -0.44 0.46
C ALA A 88 8.11 0.06 1.28
N LEU A 89 8.19 -0.09 2.61
CA LEU A 89 7.32 0.68 3.49
C LEU A 89 7.85 2.10 3.60
N GLU A 90 6.94 3.05 3.50
CA GLU A 90 7.17 4.47 3.72
C GLU A 90 6.27 4.95 4.86
N MET A 91 6.63 6.10 5.42
CA MET A 91 5.90 6.74 6.50
C MET A 91 6.08 8.24 6.48
N ASP A 92 5.26 8.94 7.27
CA ASP A 92 5.41 10.39 7.44
C ASP A 92 6.77 10.74 8.09
N PRO A 93 7.31 11.94 7.80
CA PRO A 93 8.65 12.32 8.28
C PRO A 93 8.77 12.37 9.81
N THR A 94 7.69 12.62 10.55
CA THR A 94 7.75 12.68 12.01
C THR A 94 7.87 11.28 12.61
N LEU A 95 7.15 10.30 12.06
CA LEU A 95 7.34 8.89 12.42
C LEU A 95 8.72 8.37 12.00
N ASP A 96 9.19 8.70 10.79
CA ASP A 96 10.52 8.28 10.33
C ASP A 96 11.63 8.85 11.22
N SER A 97 11.48 10.09 11.66
CA SER A 97 12.40 10.72 12.63
C SER A 97 12.38 10.04 14.01
N LEU A 98 11.23 9.51 14.44
CA LEU A 98 11.09 8.75 15.69
C LEU A 98 11.81 7.41 15.61
N LEU A 99 11.79 6.75 14.45
CA LEU A 99 12.58 5.54 14.20
C LEU A 99 14.08 5.83 14.13
N GLY A 100 14.43 7.08 13.79
CA GLY A 100 15.80 7.53 13.63
C GLY A 100 16.54 6.82 12.48
N ALA A 101 17.81 7.16 12.31
CA ALA A 101 18.70 6.46 11.37
C ALA A 101 19.20 5.10 11.92
N ALA A 102 18.68 4.64 13.06
CA ALA A 102 19.15 3.43 13.69
C ALA A 102 18.63 2.22 12.92
N ASP A 103 19.54 1.39 12.42
CA ASP A 103 19.24 0.08 11.82
C ASP A 103 18.79 -0.90 12.92
N GLY A 104 17.61 -0.68 13.48
CA GLY A 104 17.10 -1.51 14.54
C GLY A 104 15.77 -1.04 15.11
N PRO A 105 15.12 -1.92 15.87
CA PRO A 105 13.89 -1.56 16.56
C PRO A 105 14.17 -0.59 17.71
N VAL A 106 13.42 0.50 17.71
CA VAL A 106 13.48 1.59 18.69
C VAL A 106 12.58 1.27 19.87
N VAL A 107 13.08 1.56 21.07
CA VAL A 107 12.28 1.53 22.30
C VAL A 107 11.59 2.87 22.43
N LEU A 108 10.26 2.85 22.52
CA LEU A 108 9.44 4.01 22.84
C LEU A 108 8.43 3.59 23.89
N GLU A 109 7.90 4.51 24.67
CA GLU A 109 6.81 4.24 25.60
C GLU A 109 5.70 5.23 25.29
N ARG A 110 4.89 4.89 24.28
CA ARG A 110 3.79 5.75 23.80
C ARG A 110 2.50 4.97 23.74
N THR A 111 1.40 5.59 24.14
CA THR A 111 0.07 4.98 24.07
C THR A 111 -0.59 5.29 22.74
N ILE A 112 -1.07 4.26 22.04
CA ILE A 112 -1.88 4.45 20.84
C ILE A 112 -3.28 4.88 21.29
N ASP A 113 -3.67 6.10 20.97
CA ASP A 113 -5.01 6.63 21.22
C ASP A 113 -6.01 6.10 20.18
N GLN A 114 -5.63 6.19 18.91
CA GLN A 114 -6.46 5.75 17.79
C GLN A 114 -5.62 5.04 16.73
N CYS A 115 -6.21 4.04 16.06
CA CYS A 115 -5.61 3.39 14.91
C CYS A 115 -6.69 3.01 13.90
N ALA A 116 -6.42 3.25 12.62
CA ALA A 116 -7.38 3.06 11.54
C ALA A 116 -6.68 2.66 10.23
N LEU A 117 -7.43 2.01 9.34
CA LEU A 117 -7.06 1.91 7.93
C LEU A 117 -7.56 3.17 7.23
N VAL A 118 -6.68 3.83 6.49
CA VAL A 118 -6.99 5.06 5.77
C VAL A 118 -6.80 4.84 4.27
N THR A 119 -7.61 5.50 3.46
CA THR A 119 -7.40 5.53 2.01
C THR A 119 -6.57 6.75 1.65
N LEU A 120 -5.44 6.52 0.98
CA LEU A 120 -4.54 7.54 0.46
C LEU A 120 -4.71 7.63 -1.05
N THR A 121 -4.50 8.82 -1.62
CA THR A 121 -4.55 9.06 -3.07
C THR A 121 -3.24 9.70 -3.49
N ASP A 122 -2.45 8.98 -4.28
CA ASP A 122 -1.12 9.42 -4.68
C ASP A 122 -0.90 9.36 -6.20
N LYS A 123 0.10 10.10 -6.68
CA LYS A 123 0.49 10.12 -8.11
C LYS A 123 1.45 8.97 -8.41
N ALA A 124 0.95 7.97 -9.13
CA ALA A 124 1.73 6.88 -9.70
C ALA A 124 2.13 7.20 -11.16
N PHE A 125 3.21 6.58 -11.63
CA PHE A 125 3.70 6.81 -12.99
C PHE A 125 4.48 5.63 -13.58
N GLU A 126 4.60 5.63 -14.90
CA GLU A 126 5.46 4.73 -15.68
C GLU A 126 6.08 5.52 -16.84
N SER A 127 7.41 5.39 -17.06
CA SER A 127 8.14 6.15 -18.09
C SER A 127 8.78 5.27 -19.18
N ARG A 128 8.78 3.94 -19.04
CA ARG A 128 9.51 3.00 -19.92
C ARG A 128 9.11 3.04 -21.40
N GLN A 129 7.81 3.15 -21.67
CA GLN A 129 7.28 3.13 -23.04
C GLN A 129 6.68 4.46 -23.45
N ARG A 130 5.91 5.06 -22.54
CA ARG A 130 5.28 6.38 -22.64
C ARG A 130 5.16 6.94 -21.24
N GLU A 131 5.43 8.22 -21.05
CA GLU A 131 5.13 8.88 -19.79
C GLU A 131 3.62 8.79 -19.52
N GLN A 132 3.27 8.00 -18.53
CA GLN A 132 1.91 7.86 -18.01
C GLN A 132 1.93 8.24 -16.56
N ARG A 133 0.95 9.04 -16.13
CA ARG A 133 0.76 9.46 -14.74
C ARG A 133 -0.70 9.28 -14.36
N TRP A 134 -0.96 8.88 -13.14
CA TRP A 134 -2.32 8.69 -12.65
C TRP A 134 -2.46 8.81 -11.15
N ASP A 135 -3.68 9.11 -10.71
CA ASP A 135 -4.06 8.96 -9.31
C ASP A 135 -4.31 7.50 -9.00
N GLN A 136 -3.65 7.00 -7.96
CA GLN A 136 -3.83 5.68 -7.41
C GLN A 136 -4.32 5.79 -5.98
N ASN A 137 -5.46 5.16 -5.70
CA ASN A 137 -5.91 4.96 -4.33
C ASN A 137 -5.27 3.70 -3.76
N HIS A 138 -4.81 3.78 -2.51
CA HIS A 138 -4.29 2.64 -1.76
C HIS A 138 -4.60 2.78 -0.27
N VAL A 139 -4.47 1.67 0.46
CA VAL A 139 -4.73 1.62 1.91
C VAL A 139 -3.43 1.79 2.68
N GLY A 140 -3.42 2.75 3.60
CA GLY A 140 -2.41 2.96 4.64
C GLY A 140 -2.90 2.50 6.01
N VAL A 141 -1.96 2.23 6.92
CA VAL A 141 -2.25 2.11 8.36
C VAL A 141 -1.90 3.44 9.01
N ALA A 142 -2.87 4.05 9.69
CA ALA A 142 -2.67 5.27 10.45
C ALA A 142 -2.87 5.02 11.94
N PHE A 143 -2.04 5.62 12.78
CA PHE A 143 -2.23 5.62 14.23
C PHE A 143 -1.83 6.95 14.84
N LYS A 144 -2.41 7.24 16.00
CA LYS A 144 -2.24 8.48 16.74
C LYS A 144 -1.73 8.16 18.13
N PHE A 145 -0.63 8.79 18.52
CA PHE A 145 -0.15 8.71 19.89
C PHE A 145 -0.90 9.67 20.80
N SER A 146 -1.23 9.22 22.01
CA SER A 146 -1.94 10.01 23.00
C SER A 146 -1.16 11.27 23.41
N GLU A 147 0.17 11.18 23.36
CA GLU A 147 1.13 12.19 23.84
C GLU A 147 1.30 13.34 22.86
N GLU A 148 1.15 13.09 21.56
CA GLU A 148 1.45 14.06 20.50
C GLU A 148 0.17 14.53 19.78
N GLN A 149 -0.89 13.74 19.83
CA GLN A 149 -2.17 14.02 19.18
C GLN A 149 -2.07 14.26 17.66
N VAL A 150 -1.02 13.72 17.02
CA VAL A 150 -0.78 13.77 15.57
C VAL A 150 -0.97 12.37 14.98
N TRP A 151 -1.51 12.30 13.76
CA TRP A 151 -1.61 11.06 13.00
C TRP A 151 -0.29 10.75 12.32
N HIS A 152 0.17 9.52 12.51
CA HIS A 152 1.25 8.92 11.76
C HIS A 152 0.69 7.89 10.79
N CYS A 153 1.22 7.85 9.58
CA CYS A 153 0.76 7.00 8.51
C CYS A 153 1.90 6.13 7.99
N VAL A 154 1.61 4.87 7.74
CA VAL A 154 2.50 3.90 7.10
C VAL A 154 1.82 3.38 5.84
N TRP A 155 2.53 3.40 4.71
CA TRP A 155 2.05 2.90 3.43
C TRP A 155 3.14 2.14 2.68
N ALA A 156 2.79 1.53 1.55
CA ALA A 156 3.73 0.79 0.71
C ALA A 156 3.88 1.43 -0.67
N MET A 157 5.13 1.64 -1.06
CA MET A 157 5.51 2.07 -2.40
C MET A 157 6.20 0.93 -3.14
N LEU A 158 5.90 0.81 -4.43
CA LEU A 158 6.57 -0.05 -5.38
C LEU A 158 7.32 0.82 -6.38
N THR A 159 8.63 0.61 -6.49
CA THR A 159 9.47 1.37 -7.42
C THR A 159 10.32 0.45 -8.29
N ASP A 160 10.52 0.88 -9.53
CA ASP A 160 11.49 0.27 -10.44
C ASP A 160 12.46 1.33 -10.93
N HIS A 161 13.73 0.96 -11.01
CA HIS A 161 14.81 1.86 -11.36
C HIS A 161 15.64 1.28 -12.51
N GLU A 162 15.88 2.09 -13.54
CA GLU A 162 16.77 1.78 -14.65
C GLU A 162 17.86 2.84 -14.74
N ASN A 163 19.12 2.41 -14.76
CA ASN A 163 20.28 3.31 -14.82
C ASN A 163 20.27 4.41 -13.73
N GLY A 164 19.75 4.09 -12.53
CA GLY A 164 19.64 5.02 -11.41
C GLY A 164 18.44 5.97 -11.47
N MET A 165 17.60 5.90 -12.50
CA MET A 165 16.39 6.71 -12.62
C MET A 165 15.15 5.87 -12.30
N CYS A 166 14.23 6.42 -11.49
CA CYS A 166 12.96 5.78 -11.22
C CYS A 166 12.07 5.84 -12.48
N VAL A 167 11.81 4.67 -13.08
CA VAL A 167 11.02 4.54 -14.33
C VAL A 167 9.59 4.08 -14.07
N PHE A 168 9.30 3.62 -12.86
CA PHE A 168 7.98 3.19 -12.45
C PHE A 168 7.81 3.44 -10.96
N ARG A 169 6.66 4.01 -10.60
CA ARG A 169 6.20 4.15 -9.22
C ARG A 169 4.72 3.81 -9.14
N SER A 170 4.37 2.93 -8.23
CA SER A 170 2.99 2.63 -7.86
C SER A 170 2.90 2.36 -6.35
N TYR A 171 1.69 2.14 -5.87
CA TYR A 171 1.41 1.96 -4.45
C TYR A 171 0.71 0.62 -4.21
N ASN A 172 0.89 0.07 -3.02
CA ASN A 172 0.25 -1.16 -2.57
C ASN A 172 -0.49 -0.90 -1.26
N ASP A 173 -1.59 -1.64 -1.07
CA ASP A 173 -2.30 -1.65 0.19
C ASP A 173 -1.43 -2.27 1.28
N VAL A 174 -1.52 -1.73 2.49
CA VAL A 174 -0.99 -2.35 3.71
C VAL A 174 -2.11 -2.83 4.61
N TYR A 175 -1.80 -3.81 5.45
CA TYR A 175 -2.71 -4.33 6.45
C TYR A 175 -1.99 -4.62 7.76
N LEU A 176 -2.78 -4.71 8.84
CA LEU A 176 -2.31 -5.07 10.16
C LEU A 176 -2.53 -6.56 10.41
N ASP A 177 -1.57 -7.25 10.98
CA ASP A 177 -1.71 -8.64 11.41
C ASP A 177 -1.08 -8.87 12.79
N GLN A 178 -1.53 -9.91 13.49
CA GLN A 178 -1.00 -10.26 14.80
C GLN A 178 0.25 -11.14 14.65
N LEU A 179 1.36 -10.69 15.23
CA LEU A 179 2.60 -11.45 15.21
C LEU A 179 2.51 -12.62 16.20
N ARG A 180 2.30 -13.83 15.67
CA ARG A 180 2.29 -15.04 16.50
C ARG A 180 3.72 -15.42 16.89
N HIS A 181 4.11 -15.14 18.13
CA HIS A 181 5.33 -15.72 18.68
C HIS A 181 5.14 -17.23 18.85
N SER A 182 5.94 -18.04 18.13
CA SER A 182 6.07 -19.45 18.47
C SER A 182 6.53 -19.55 19.93
N PRO A 183 5.93 -20.42 20.77
CA PRO A 183 6.38 -20.59 22.14
C PRO A 183 7.86 -20.95 22.11
N ARG A 184 8.74 -20.05 22.57
CA ARG A 184 10.15 -20.36 22.76
C ARG A 184 10.18 -21.55 23.72
N LYS A 185 10.61 -22.72 23.24
CA LYS A 185 10.91 -23.88 24.11
C LYS A 185 11.86 -23.37 25.19
N ARG A 186 11.35 -23.19 26.42
CA ARG A 186 12.18 -22.99 27.59
C ARG A 186 13.03 -24.24 27.71
N HIS A 187 14.31 -24.13 27.38
CA HIS A 187 15.27 -25.16 27.73
C HIS A 187 15.25 -25.25 29.26
N SER A 188 14.60 -26.27 29.79
CA SER A 188 14.66 -26.59 31.22
C SER A 188 16.14 -26.79 31.55
N ARG A 189 16.71 -25.88 32.34
CA ARG A 189 18.01 -26.11 32.97
C ARG A 189 17.84 -27.32 33.87
N THR A 190 18.39 -28.45 33.45
CA THR A 190 18.51 -29.65 34.27
C THR A 190 19.21 -29.25 35.58
N PRO A 191 18.64 -29.52 36.76
CA PRO A 191 19.32 -29.26 38.01
C PRO A 191 20.57 -30.16 38.06
N SER A 192 21.75 -29.56 38.18
CA SER A 192 22.96 -30.30 38.52
C SER A 192 22.82 -30.81 39.95
N SER A 193 22.75 -32.13 40.12
CA SER A 193 22.79 -32.77 41.44
C SER A 193 24.09 -32.39 42.17
N PRO A 194 24.04 -32.12 43.48
CA PRO A 194 25.25 -32.00 44.29
C PRO A 194 25.86 -33.39 44.51
N ALA A 195 27.19 -33.45 44.41
CA ALA A 195 28.00 -34.58 44.89
C ALA A 195 28.34 -34.40 46.36
#